data_AF-A0A932KKS9-F1
#
_entry.id   AF-A0A932KKS9-F1
#
_cell.length_a   1.000
_cell.length_b   1.000
_cell.length_c   1.000
_cell.angle_alpha   90.00
_cell.angle_beta   90.00
_cell.angle_gamma   90.00
#
_symmetry.space_group_name_H-M   'P 1'
#
loop_
_entity.id
_entity.type
_entity.pdbx_description
1 polymer ?
#
loop_
_entity_poly.entity_id
_entity_poly.type
_entity_poly.pdbx_seq_one_letter_code
_entity_poly.pdbx_strand_id
1 'polypeptide(L)'
;MLPTNIINSYKKLVQKECIPTIRLGQRRQFLFGLNALSARPFVSLNSNARTAHFSRSAAECKMARLLRNAKLQQQLVKLHLKLSGVNTTSLVNVDHSEFNGLSVLLFAMQTRGGRAMPVYLETMPSCFMSAS
;
A
#
# COMPACT_ATOMS: atom_id res chain seq x y z
N MET A 1 -5.15 22.53 -2.08
CA MET A 1 -6.30 21.62 -1.87
C MET A 1 -6.28 20.54 -2.95
N LEU A 2 -6.47 19.27 -2.59
CA LEU A 2 -6.69 18.21 -3.58
C LEU A 2 -8.00 18.48 -4.35
N PRO A 3 -8.10 18.18 -5.65
CA PRO A 3 -9.38 18.26 -6.33
C PRO A 3 -10.37 17.30 -5.66
N THR A 4 -11.47 17.84 -5.13
CA THR A 4 -12.55 17.11 -4.43
C THR A 4 -13.03 15.89 -5.24
N ASN A 5 -12.95 16.00 -6.57
CA ASN A 5 -13.25 14.93 -7.51
C ASN A 5 -12.36 13.69 -7.34
N ILE A 6 -11.06 13.82 -7.08
CA ILE A 6 -10.18 12.64 -6.98
C ILE A 6 -10.50 11.85 -5.71
N ILE A 7 -10.79 12.52 -4.59
CA ILE A 7 -11.15 11.84 -3.33
C ILE A 7 -12.49 11.12 -3.49
N ASN A 8 -13.48 11.77 -4.13
CA ASN A 8 -14.79 11.16 -4.36
C ASN A 8 -14.74 9.99 -5.34
N SER A 9 -13.96 10.11 -6.43
CA SER A 9 -13.72 9.01 -7.38
C SER A 9 -13.00 7.85 -6.70
N TYR A 10 -12.02 8.14 -5.84
CA TYR A 10 -11.31 7.13 -5.05
C TYR A 10 -12.27 6.35 -4.14
N LYS A 11 -13.10 7.05 -3.35
CA LYS A 11 -14.11 6.42 -2.48
C LYS A 11 -15.10 5.56 -3.27
N LYS A 12 -15.61 6.08 -4.40
CA LYS A 12 -16.55 5.34 -5.26
C LYS A 12 -15.92 4.07 -5.83
N LEU A 13 -14.68 4.13 -6.30
CA LEU A 13 -13.98 2.99 -6.92
C LEU A 13 -13.66 1.90 -5.88
N VAL A 14 -13.16 2.31 -4.69
CA VAL A 14 -12.95 1.39 -3.56
C VAL A 14 -14.25 0.66 -3.18
N GLN A 15 -15.34 1.41 -3.02
CA GLN A 15 -16.62 0.87 -2.58
C GLN A 15 -17.26 -0.04 -3.63
N LYS A 16 -17.16 0.32 -4.92
CA LYS A 16 -17.82 -0.39 -6.03
C LYS A 16 -17.03 -1.61 -6.49
N GLU A 17 -15.70 -1.56 -6.52
CA GLU A 17 -14.88 -2.58 -7.18
C GLU A 17 -14.01 -3.41 -6.24
N CYS A 18 -13.55 -2.83 -5.13
CA CYS A 18 -12.62 -3.51 -4.23
C CYS A 18 -13.33 -4.14 -3.03
N ILE A 19 -14.19 -3.41 -2.32
CA ILE A 19 -14.89 -3.95 -1.14
C ILE A 19 -15.73 -5.21 -1.44
N PRO A 20 -16.41 -5.33 -2.59
CA PRO A 20 -17.17 -6.55 -2.92
C PRO A 20 -16.30 -7.77 -3.22
N THR A 21 -15.08 -7.58 -3.73
CA THR A 21 -14.17 -8.68 -4.11
C THR A 21 -13.31 -9.19 -2.95
N ILE A 22 -13.32 -8.45 -1.83
CA ILE A 22 -12.58 -8.73 -0.60
C ILE A 22 -13.50 -9.42 0.41
N ARG A 23 -13.03 -10.55 0.96
CA ARG A 23 -13.73 -11.30 2.02
C ARG A 23 -13.93 -10.40 3.25
N LEU A 24 -15.07 -10.51 3.93
CA LEU A 24 -15.42 -9.68 5.09
C LEU A 24 -14.31 -9.59 6.15
N GLY A 25 -13.69 -10.73 6.51
CA GLY A 25 -12.59 -10.78 7.48
C GLY A 25 -11.32 -10.04 7.05
N GLN A 26 -11.12 -9.83 5.75
CA GLN A 26 -9.92 -9.18 5.17
C GLN A 26 -10.12 -7.67 4.95
N ARG A 27 -11.34 -7.13 5.09
CA ARG A 27 -11.63 -5.71 4.82
C ARG A 27 -10.86 -4.77 5.73
N ARG A 28 -10.74 -5.08 7.02
CA ARG A 28 -9.97 -4.26 7.98
C ARG A 28 -8.50 -4.15 7.58
N GLN A 29 -7.95 -5.24 7.04
CA GLN A 29 -6.57 -5.30 6.60
C GLN A 29 -6.36 -4.54 5.28
N PHE A 30 -7.30 -4.66 4.35
CA PHE A 30 -7.29 -3.85 3.13
C PHE A 30 -7.39 -2.36 3.42
N LEU A 31 -8.30 -1.94 4.31
CA LEU A 31 -8.45 -0.54 4.71
C LEU A 31 -7.20 -0.01 5.42
N PHE A 32 -6.52 -0.85 6.20
CA PHE A 32 -5.21 -0.50 6.76
C PHE A 32 -4.20 -0.21 5.63
N GLY A 33 -4.10 -1.08 4.62
CA GLY A 33 -3.21 -0.88 3.47
C GLY A 33 -3.53 0.38 2.68
N LEU A 34 -4.82 0.64 2.43
CA LEU A 34 -5.32 1.85 1.79
C LEU A 34 -4.89 3.12 2.55
N ASN A 35 -5.02 3.13 3.87
CA ASN A 35 -4.64 4.29 4.66
C ASN A 35 -3.13 4.47 4.76
N ALA A 36 -2.39 3.38 4.98
CA ALA A 36 -0.95 3.42 5.17
C ALA A 36 -0.22 3.76 3.86
N LEU A 37 -0.62 3.17 2.73
CA LEU A 37 0.15 3.27 1.48
C LEU A 37 -0.38 4.34 0.54
N SER A 38 -1.63 4.78 0.70
CA SER A 38 -2.35 5.48 -0.37
C SER A 38 -2.96 6.82 0.02
N ALA A 39 -3.40 6.94 1.27
CA ALA A 39 -4.00 8.18 1.76
C ALA A 39 -2.95 9.27 2.08
N ARG A 40 -1.66 8.92 2.08
CA ARG A 40 -0.56 9.78 2.55
C ARG A 40 0.67 9.66 1.63
N PRO A 41 1.65 10.58 1.76
CA PRO A 41 2.90 10.46 1.03
C PRO A 41 3.63 9.19 1.48
N PHE A 42 4.37 8.56 0.57
CA PHE A 42 5.16 7.39 0.90
C PHE A 42 6.57 7.79 1.23
N VAL A 43 6.96 7.52 2.47
CA VAL A 43 8.31 7.73 2.97
C VAL A 43 9.04 6.39 3.03
N SER A 44 8.43 5.41 3.69
CA SER A 44 8.83 3.99 3.68
C SER A 44 7.68 3.14 4.19
N LEU A 45 7.69 1.84 3.92
CA LEU A 45 6.68 0.92 4.44
C LEU A 45 6.61 0.98 5.96
N ASN A 46 7.76 1.02 6.63
CA ASN A 46 7.86 1.08 8.09
C ASN A 46 7.32 2.40 8.65
N SER A 47 7.73 3.53 8.07
CA SER A 47 7.27 4.85 8.51
C SER A 47 5.76 4.97 8.32
N ASN A 48 5.27 4.62 7.13
CA ASN A 48 3.85 4.67 6.80
C ASN A 48 3.01 3.72 7.67
N ALA A 49 3.50 2.51 7.97
CA ALA A 49 2.83 1.59 8.89
C ALA A 49 2.65 2.20 10.29
N ARG A 50 3.69 2.85 10.84
CA ARG A 50 3.65 3.49 12.17
C ARG A 50 2.70 4.68 12.23
N THR A 51 2.39 5.29 11.08
CA THR A 51 1.40 6.38 11.05
C THR A 51 -0.05 5.89 11.20
N ALA A 52 -0.28 4.58 11.14
CA ALA A 52 -1.56 3.99 11.51
C ALA A 52 -1.70 4.03 13.04
N HIS A 53 -2.91 4.29 13.55
CA HIS A 53 -3.22 4.40 14.98
C HIS A 53 -3.12 3.06 15.74
N PHE A 54 -1.95 2.43 15.74
CA PHE A 54 -1.62 1.18 16.41
C PHE A 54 -0.24 1.30 17.07
N SER A 55 0.04 0.45 18.06
CA SER A 55 1.40 0.32 18.58
C SER A 55 2.36 -0.14 17.45
N ARG A 56 3.65 0.18 17.58
CA ARG A 56 4.66 -0.13 16.56
C ARG A 56 4.64 -1.60 16.13
N SER A 57 4.68 -2.52 17.09
CA SER A 57 4.64 -3.96 16.83
C SER A 57 3.34 -4.41 16.16
N ALA A 58 2.20 -3.83 16.57
CA ALA A 58 0.92 -4.13 15.94
C ALA A 58 0.81 -3.60 14.51
N ALA A 59 1.39 -2.43 14.23
CA ALA A 59 1.46 -1.83 12.91
C ALA A 59 2.35 -2.65 11.97
N GLU A 60 3.56 -3.01 12.41
CA GLU A 60 4.49 -3.87 11.67
C GLU A 60 3.87 -5.24 11.39
N CYS A 61 3.23 -5.88 12.38
CA CYS A 61 2.50 -7.14 12.18
C CYS A 61 1.31 -7.02 11.22
N LYS A 62 0.62 -5.89 11.17
CA LYS A 62 -0.49 -5.67 10.22
C LYS A 62 0.03 -5.47 8.80
N MET A 63 1.12 -4.72 8.67
CA MET A 63 1.81 -4.53 7.40
C MET A 63 2.37 -5.86 6.89
N ALA A 64 3.07 -6.63 7.71
CA ALA A 64 3.55 -7.97 7.37
C ALA A 64 2.42 -8.89 6.87
N ARG A 65 1.29 -8.94 7.59
CA ARG A 65 0.15 -9.76 7.17
C ARG A 65 -0.45 -9.26 5.85
N LEU A 66 -0.48 -7.94 5.61
CA LEU A 66 -1.00 -7.36 4.36
C LEU A 66 -0.09 -7.77 3.20
N LEU A 67 1.22 -7.64 3.42
CA LEU A 67 2.28 -8.00 2.50
C LEU A 67 2.46 -9.50 2.31
N ARG A 68 1.82 -10.38 3.09
CA ARG A 68 1.78 -11.82 2.80
C ARG A 68 0.52 -12.26 2.05
N ASN A 69 -0.48 -11.38 1.92
CA ASN A 69 -1.76 -11.72 1.32
C ASN A 69 -1.79 -11.29 -0.15
N ALA A 70 -1.39 -12.20 -1.04
CA ALA A 70 -1.31 -11.96 -2.48
C ALA A 70 -2.60 -11.37 -3.08
N LYS A 71 -3.77 -11.83 -2.63
CA LYS A 71 -5.05 -11.30 -3.11
C LYS A 71 -5.23 -9.83 -2.71
N LEU A 72 -4.90 -9.47 -1.47
CA LEU A 72 -5.00 -8.08 -1.02
C LEU A 72 -3.99 -7.16 -1.69
N GLN A 73 -2.76 -7.64 -1.90
CA GLN A 73 -1.74 -6.92 -2.67
C GLN A 73 -2.24 -6.61 -4.08
N GLN A 74 -2.73 -7.62 -4.80
CA GLN A 74 -3.27 -7.46 -6.15
C GLN A 74 -4.44 -6.49 -6.20
N GLN A 75 -5.34 -6.54 -5.20
CA GLN A 75 -6.45 -5.58 -5.12
C GLN A 75 -5.94 -4.15 -4.85
N LEU A 76 -4.92 -3.98 -4.00
CA LEU A 76 -4.30 -2.67 -3.78
C LEU A 76 -3.64 -2.17 -5.07
N VAL A 77 -2.83 -2.97 -5.76
CA VAL A 77 -2.20 -2.56 -7.02
C VAL A 77 -3.25 -2.23 -8.08
N LYS A 78 -4.27 -3.09 -8.27
CA LYS A 78 -5.34 -2.86 -9.26
C LYS A 78 -6.14 -1.59 -8.98
N LEU A 79 -6.47 -1.34 -7.71
CA LEU A 79 -7.11 -0.09 -7.28
C LEU A 79 -6.24 1.11 -7.65
N HIS A 80 -4.93 1.01 -7.38
CA HIS A 80 -3.99 2.09 -7.62
C HIS A 80 -3.75 2.38 -9.09
N LEU A 81 -3.59 1.35 -9.92
CA LEU A 81 -3.43 1.51 -11.36
C LEU A 81 -4.65 2.16 -12.02
N LYS A 82 -5.85 1.87 -11.54
CA LYS A 82 -7.09 2.52 -12.02
C LYS A 82 -7.22 3.97 -11.58
N LEU A 83 -6.57 4.35 -10.47
CA LEU A 83 -6.62 5.69 -9.89
C LEU A 83 -5.39 6.52 -10.24
N SER A 84 -4.34 5.89 -10.76
CA SER A 84 -3.11 6.55 -11.13
C SER A 84 -3.34 7.32 -12.42
N GLY A 85 -3.68 8.60 -12.26
CA GLY A 85 -3.47 9.62 -13.29
C GLY A 85 -1.98 9.89 -13.47
N VAL A 86 -1.23 8.83 -13.86
CA VAL A 86 0.21 8.87 -14.11
C VAL A 86 0.45 9.95 -15.16
N ASN A 87 1.34 10.87 -14.85
CA ASN A 87 1.81 11.85 -15.81
C ASN A 87 3.33 11.98 -15.70
N THR A 88 3.94 12.75 -16.58
CA THR A 88 5.39 12.95 -16.67
C THR A 88 6.03 13.55 -15.41
N THR A 89 5.22 14.03 -14.45
CA THR A 89 5.70 14.61 -13.18
C THR A 89 5.53 13.66 -11.99
N SER A 90 5.02 12.45 -12.21
CA SER A 90 4.96 11.41 -11.18
C SER A 90 6.36 10.88 -10.88
N LEU A 91 6.67 10.69 -9.59
CA LEU A 91 7.93 10.09 -9.14
C LEU A 91 7.68 8.65 -8.68
N VAL A 92 8.60 7.74 -8.93
CA VAL A 92 8.55 6.37 -8.39
C VAL A 92 9.54 6.27 -7.23
N ASN A 93 9.02 6.07 -6.03
CA ASN A 93 9.81 5.81 -4.84
C ASN A 93 10.02 4.30 -4.72
N VAL A 94 11.24 3.86 -4.48
CA VAL A 94 11.58 2.46 -4.23
C VAL A 94 11.93 2.33 -2.75
N ASP A 95 11.29 1.39 -2.07
CA ASP A 95 11.55 1.09 -0.66
C ASP A 95 11.82 -0.39 -0.48
N HIS A 96 12.83 -0.67 0.33
CA HIS A 96 13.15 -2.00 0.80
C HIS A 96 12.96 -2.01 2.32
N SER A 97 12.08 -2.89 2.81
CA SER A 97 11.78 -2.99 4.24
C SER A 97 11.67 -4.45 4.67
N GLU A 98 12.10 -4.72 5.91
CA GLU A 98 11.95 -6.02 6.54
C GLU A 98 10.86 -5.98 7.63
N PHE A 99 10.01 -7.02 7.63
CA PHE A 99 8.92 -7.21 8.59
C PHE A 99 8.86 -8.65 9.09
N ASN A 100 9.29 -8.90 10.33
CA ASN A 100 9.17 -10.21 11.00
C ASN A 100 9.60 -11.40 10.10
N GLY A 101 10.81 -11.36 9.56
CA GLY A 101 11.30 -12.44 8.70
C GLY A 101 10.85 -12.35 7.23
N LEU A 102 10.28 -11.22 6.80
CA LEU A 102 9.80 -10.97 5.44
C LEU A 102 10.48 -9.74 4.86
N SER A 103 11.30 -9.92 3.83
CA SER A 103 11.86 -8.83 3.05
C SER A 103 10.86 -8.41 1.97
N VAL A 104 10.69 -7.10 1.81
CA VAL A 104 9.71 -6.52 0.89
C VAL A 104 10.37 -5.44 0.06
N LEU A 105 10.23 -5.57 -1.24
CA LEU A 105 10.57 -4.56 -2.23
C LEU A 105 9.27 -3.93 -2.74
N LEU A 106 9.12 -2.62 -2.54
CA LEU A 106 7.95 -1.86 -2.97
C LEU A 106 8.37 -0.71 -3.87
N PHE A 107 7.73 -0.60 -5.02
CA PHE A 107 7.76 0.60 -5.85
C PHE A 107 6.43 1.32 -5.65
N ALA A 108 6.49 2.53 -5.13
CA ALA A 108 5.34 3.37 -4.88
C ALA A 108 5.45 4.67 -5.68
N MET A 109 4.53 4.89 -6.61
CA MET A 109 4.47 6.12 -7.37
C MET A 109 3.87 7.25 -6.52
N GLN A 110 4.63 8.30 -6.28
CA GLN A 110 4.16 9.52 -5.64
C GLN A 110 3.61 10.51 -6.68
N THR A 111 2.35 10.89 -6.49
CA THR A 111 1.71 11.95 -7.26
C THR A 111 1.96 13.32 -6.62
N ARG A 112 1.83 14.41 -7.40
CA ARG A 112 1.91 15.81 -6.88
C ARG A 112 0.96 16.11 -5.72
N GLY A 113 -0.10 15.31 -5.54
CA GLY A 113 -1.04 15.42 -4.42
C GLY A 113 -0.53 14.82 -3.10
N GLY A 114 0.74 14.42 -3.02
CA GLY A 114 1.30 13.79 -1.83
C GLY A 114 0.68 12.43 -1.55
N ARG A 115 0.09 11.76 -2.53
CA ARG A 115 -0.40 10.38 -2.38
C ARG A 115 0.54 9.47 -3.11
N ALA A 116 0.98 8.44 -2.43
CA ALA A 116 1.74 7.39 -3.03
C ALA A 116 0.84 6.23 -3.45
N MET A 117 1.26 5.54 -4.50
CA MET A 117 0.47 4.50 -5.14
C MET A 117 1.39 3.30 -5.34
N PRO A 118 1.23 2.20 -4.58
CA PRO A 118 2.01 1.00 -4.83
C PRO A 118 1.74 0.50 -6.26
N VAL A 119 2.79 0.49 -7.09
CA VAL A 119 2.75 0.07 -8.50
C VAL A 119 3.40 -1.29 -8.72
N TYR A 120 4.37 -1.66 -7.87
CA TYR A 120 4.97 -2.98 -7.84
C TYR A 120 5.26 -3.38 -6.41
N LEU A 121 5.05 -4.65 -6.10
CA LEU A 121 5.28 -5.20 -4.77
C LEU A 121 5.76 -6.64 -4.88
N GLU A 122 6.92 -6.92 -4.33
CA GLU A 122 7.50 -8.25 -4.23
C GLU A 122 7.90 -8.54 -2.78
N THR A 123 7.68 -9.78 -2.36
CA THR A 123 8.00 -10.22 -1.00
C THR A 123 8.74 -11.54 -1.03
N MET A 124 9.78 -11.65 -0.22
CA MET A 124 10.55 -12.88 -0.04
C MET A 124 10.80 -13.12 1.45
N PRO A 125 10.93 -14.37 1.92
CA PRO A 125 11.38 -14.64 3.28
C PRO A 125 12.79 -14.07 3.48
N SER A 126 13.03 -13.34 4.58
CA SER A 126 14.31 -12.65 4.77
C SER A 126 15.49 -13.57 5.05
N CYS A 127 15.26 -14.84 5.39
CA CYS A 127 16.32 -15.85 5.50
C CYS A 127 17.02 -16.17 4.16
N PHE A 128 16.42 -15.78 3.03
CA PHE A 128 17.01 -15.97 1.70
C PHE A 128 17.89 -14.79 1.25
N MET A 129 17.94 -13.68 2.00
CA MET A 129 18.78 -12.52 1.65
C MET A 129 20.19 -12.57 2.23
N SER A 130 20.54 -13.63 2.97
CA SER A 130 21.90 -13.93 3.40
C SER A 130 22.54 -14.96 2.47
N ALA A 131 22.70 -14.62 1.18
CA ALA A 131 23.68 -15.18 0.24
C ALA A 131 23.35 -14.72 -1.20
N SER A 132 23.92 -13.61 -1.65
CA SER A 132 24.52 -13.44 -2.99
C SER A 132 25.24 -12.09 -3.06
#